data_AF-A0A1Y1LUH5-F1
#
_entry.id   AF-A0A1Y1LUH5-F1
#
_cell.length_a   1.000
_cell.length_b   1.000
_cell.length_c   1.000
_cell.angle_alpha   90.00
_cell.angle_beta   90.00
_cell.angle_gamma   90.00
#
_symmetry.space_group_name_H-M   'P 1'
#
loop_
_entity.id
_entity.type
_entity.pdbx_description
1 polymer ?
#
loop_
_entity_poly.entity_id
_entity_poly.type
_entity_poly.pdbx_seq_one_letter_code
_entity_poly.pdbx_strand_id
1 'polypeptide(L)'
;PGVAPTSYKPDDQVALYVNKISPVAAMQDYRLHSVVSYDYYHPAFQFCQPNGGPKYVSESLGSILFGDRIMTSPFDLRMLRNETCKPLCKVSYPEKMREFINDRIYQGYSLNWLVDG
;
A
#
# COMPACT_ATOMS: atom_id res chain seq x y z
N PRO A 1 10.73 10.43 -21.79
CA PRO A 1 10.30 10.83 -20.42
C PRO A 1 10.46 9.64 -19.48
N GLY A 2 11.57 9.62 -18.74
CA GLY A 2 11.89 8.56 -17.78
C GLY A 2 12.39 9.23 -16.51
N VAL A 3 11.82 8.84 -15.37
CA VAL A 3 12.34 9.23 -14.06
C VAL A 3 13.74 8.64 -13.95
N ALA A 4 14.72 9.45 -13.56
CA ALA A 4 16.08 8.96 -13.39
C ALA A 4 16.10 7.99 -12.19
N PRO A 5 16.82 6.86 -12.28
CA PRO A 5 16.93 5.93 -11.16
C PRO A 5 17.58 6.61 -9.96
N THR A 6 17.04 6.37 -8.76
CA THR A 6 17.61 6.86 -7.52
C THR A 6 18.84 6.04 -7.17
N SER A 7 19.94 6.71 -6.83
CA SER A 7 21.15 6.05 -6.32
C SER A 7 21.16 6.10 -4.80
N TYR A 8 21.41 4.96 -4.17
CA TYR A 8 21.46 4.81 -2.71
C TYR A 8 22.84 4.39 -2.24
N LYS A 9 23.25 4.91 -1.09
CA LYS A 9 24.37 4.40 -0.29
C LYS A 9 23.87 3.35 0.71
N PRO A 10 24.76 2.53 1.28
CA PRO A 10 24.41 1.69 2.41
C PRO A 10 23.72 2.50 3.52
N ASP A 11 22.67 1.94 4.13
CA ASP A 11 21.83 2.54 5.18
C ASP A 11 20.96 3.75 4.79
N ASP A 12 21.02 4.20 3.52
CA ASP A 12 20.08 5.23 3.05
C ASP A 12 18.63 4.72 3.18
N GLN A 13 17.74 5.63 3.55
CA GLN A 13 16.32 5.33 3.64
C GLN A 13 15.72 5.19 2.24
N VAL A 14 15.08 4.06 1.97
CA VAL A 14 14.35 3.81 0.73
C VAL A 14 12.88 4.18 0.96
N ALA A 15 12.36 5.10 0.16
CA ALA A 15 10.97 5.50 0.26
C ALA A 15 10.04 4.34 -0.14
N LEU A 16 9.01 4.09 0.68
CA LEU A 16 7.90 3.22 0.33
C LEU A 16 6.60 4.00 0.43
N TYR A 17 5.88 4.06 -0.67
CA TYR A 17 4.54 4.60 -0.73
C TYR A 17 3.52 3.50 -1.00
N VAL A 18 2.28 3.77 -0.62
CA VAL A 18 1.16 2.84 -0.76
C VAL A 18 0.08 3.47 -1.62
N ASN A 19 -0.57 2.71 -2.48
CA ASN A 19 -1.68 3.19 -3.30
C ASN A 19 -3.02 2.61 -2.81
N LYS A 20 -4.13 3.10 -3.36
CA LYS A 20 -5.49 2.57 -3.15
C LYS A 20 -5.54 1.06 -3.32
N ILE A 21 -6.36 0.41 -2.50
CA ILE A 21 -6.65 -1.02 -2.59
C ILE A 21 -7.72 -1.19 -3.66
N SER A 22 -7.40 -1.94 -4.71
CA SER A 22 -8.26 -2.06 -5.89
C SER A 22 -8.63 -3.51 -6.17
N PRO A 23 -9.86 -3.77 -6.65
CA PRO A 23 -10.23 -5.10 -7.10
C PRO A 23 -9.42 -5.45 -8.35
N VAL A 24 -8.87 -6.66 -8.38
CA VAL A 24 -8.27 -7.28 -9.57
C VAL A 24 -9.06 -8.55 -9.92
N ALA A 25 -8.75 -9.16 -11.06
CA ALA A 25 -9.32 -10.46 -11.39
C ALA A 25 -8.94 -11.47 -10.29
N ALA A 26 -9.94 -12.02 -9.60
CA ALA A 26 -9.72 -12.98 -8.52
C ALA A 26 -9.06 -14.25 -9.07
N MET A 27 -8.12 -14.82 -8.33
CA MET A 27 -7.38 -16.00 -8.81
C MET A 27 -8.26 -17.26 -8.92
N GLN A 28 -9.39 -17.28 -8.21
CA GLN A 28 -10.28 -18.44 -8.15
C GLN A 28 -11.08 -18.64 -9.44
N ASP A 29 -11.54 -17.56 -10.08
CA ASP A 29 -12.43 -17.62 -11.24
C ASP A 29 -12.03 -16.66 -12.38
N TYR A 30 -10.94 -15.91 -12.21
CA TYR A 30 -10.42 -14.90 -13.14
C TYR A 30 -11.41 -13.78 -13.44
N ARG A 31 -12.36 -13.50 -12.53
CA ARG A 31 -13.36 -12.44 -12.70
C ARG A 31 -13.10 -11.27 -11.77
N LEU A 32 -13.56 -10.10 -12.23
CA LEU A 32 -13.57 -8.88 -11.44
C LEU A 32 -14.87 -8.83 -10.60
N HIS A 33 -14.74 -8.92 -9.28
CA HIS A 33 -15.90 -8.96 -8.37
C HIS A 33 -16.41 -7.58 -7.92
N SER A 34 -15.68 -6.50 -8.22
CA SER A 34 -16.04 -5.13 -7.83
C SER A 34 -15.38 -4.12 -8.76
N VAL A 35 -15.91 -2.91 -8.83
CA VAL A 35 -15.32 -1.76 -9.53
C VAL A 35 -14.90 -0.64 -8.56
N VAL A 36 -15.14 -0.81 -7.26
CA VAL A 36 -14.89 0.23 -6.24
C VAL A 36 -13.56 -0.04 -5.53
N SER A 37 -12.68 0.94 -5.54
CA SER A 37 -11.43 0.94 -4.76
C SER A 37 -11.61 1.59 -3.39
N TYR A 38 -10.81 1.16 -2.43
CA TYR A 38 -10.71 1.77 -1.10
C TYR A 38 -9.38 2.53 -0.96
N ASP A 39 -9.38 3.57 -0.14
CA ASP A 39 -8.11 4.16 0.30
C ASP A 39 -7.32 3.15 1.13
N TYR A 40 -5.99 3.18 1.02
CA TYR A 40 -5.13 2.25 1.75
C TYR A 40 -5.38 2.29 3.26
N TYR A 41 -5.58 3.48 3.81
CA TYR A 41 -5.86 3.70 5.23
C TYR A 41 -7.35 3.74 5.57
N HIS A 42 -8.23 3.14 4.75
CA HIS A 42 -9.64 3.05 5.08
C HIS A 42 -9.81 2.31 6.44
N PRO A 43 -10.59 2.86 7.40
CA PRO A 43 -10.60 2.39 8.79
C PRO A 43 -10.90 0.90 8.96
N ALA A 44 -11.66 0.29 8.05
CA ALA A 44 -11.97 -1.14 8.13
C ALA A 44 -10.76 -2.07 7.94
N PHE A 45 -9.68 -1.62 7.28
CA PHE A 45 -8.46 -2.42 7.11
C PHE A 45 -7.52 -2.37 8.30
N GLN A 46 -7.66 -1.39 9.21
CA GLN A 46 -6.85 -1.28 10.42
C GLN A 46 -5.31 -1.28 10.17
N PHE A 47 -4.85 -0.81 9.00
CA PHE A 47 -3.42 -0.74 8.70
C PHE A 47 -2.69 0.30 9.57
N CYS A 48 -1.43 0.01 9.91
CA CYS A 48 -0.56 0.93 10.64
C CYS A 48 -0.37 2.22 9.85
N GLN A 49 -0.58 3.37 10.50
CA GLN A 49 -0.41 4.68 9.88
C GLN A 49 0.96 5.27 10.23
N PRO A 50 1.54 6.11 9.34
CA PRO A 50 2.77 6.83 9.66
C PRO A 50 2.55 7.85 10.79
N ASN A 51 3.64 8.20 11.49
CA ASN A 51 3.62 9.21 12.53
C ASN A 51 3.15 10.56 11.95
N GLY A 52 2.15 11.18 12.58
CA GLY A 52 1.54 12.41 12.08
C GLY A 52 0.46 12.19 11.00
N GLY A 53 0.10 10.94 10.73
CA GLY A 53 -0.98 10.57 9.80
C GLY A 53 -0.52 10.46 8.34
N PRO A 54 -1.30 9.76 7.50
CA PRO A 54 -0.94 9.53 6.12
C PRO A 54 -1.07 10.80 5.28
N LYS A 55 -0.07 11.06 4.43
CA LYS A 55 -0.02 12.22 3.54
C LYS A 55 -0.08 11.76 2.09
N TYR A 56 -0.84 12.47 1.26
CA TYR A 56 -0.88 12.22 -0.18
C TYR A 56 0.45 12.61 -0.83
N VAL A 57 0.91 11.79 -1.77
CA VAL A 57 2.09 12.03 -2.59
C VAL A 57 1.65 12.04 -4.05
N SER A 58 1.99 13.09 -4.79
CA SER A 58 1.69 13.18 -6.23
C SER A 58 2.97 12.90 -7.01
N GLU A 59 3.01 11.81 -7.75
CA GLU A 59 4.21 11.34 -8.45
C GLU A 59 4.27 11.83 -9.91
N SER A 60 3.13 11.86 -10.62
CA SER A 60 3.09 12.28 -12.03
C SER A 60 1.72 12.72 -12.53
N LEU A 61 1.66 13.41 -13.68
CA LEU A 61 0.40 13.69 -14.38
C LEU A 61 -0.38 12.40 -14.70
N GLY A 62 0.33 11.31 -15.05
CA GLY A 62 -0.28 10.01 -15.28
C GLY A 62 -1.01 9.49 -14.03
N SER A 63 -0.37 9.57 -12.86
CA SER A 63 -0.97 9.15 -11.59
C SER A 63 -2.26 9.91 -11.27
N ILE A 64 -2.31 11.21 -11.62
CA ILE A 64 -3.51 12.03 -11.46
C ILE A 64 -4.61 11.56 -12.42
N LEU A 65 -4.29 11.33 -13.70
CA LEU A 65 -5.25 10.91 -14.72
C LEU A 65 -5.82 9.49 -14.46
N PHE A 66 -5.02 8.58 -13.92
CA PHE A 66 -5.45 7.23 -13.54
C PHE A 66 -6.06 7.15 -12.13
N GLY A 67 -6.19 8.30 -11.46
CA GLY A 67 -6.86 8.42 -10.16
C GLY A 67 -6.14 7.66 -9.05
N ASP A 68 -4.82 7.62 -9.07
CA ASP A 68 -4.02 7.06 -8.00
C ASP A 68 -4.23 7.84 -6.70
N ARG A 69 -4.17 7.11 -5.58
CA ARG A 69 -4.30 7.67 -4.23
C ARG A 69 -3.08 7.25 -3.43
N ILE A 70 -1.92 7.73 -3.89
CA ILE A 70 -0.63 7.38 -3.30
C ILE A 70 -0.48 8.14 -1.99
N MET A 71 -0.10 7.41 -0.93
CA MET A 71 0.07 7.94 0.41
C MET A 71 1.41 7.47 1.01
N THR A 72 1.94 8.26 1.93
CA THR A 72 3.13 7.90 2.72
C THR A 72 2.90 6.64 3.54
N SER A 73 3.88 5.74 3.58
CA SER A 73 3.83 4.55 4.44
C SER A 73 4.63 4.72 5.73
N PRO A 74 4.33 3.91 6.78
CA PRO A 74 5.14 3.86 8.01
C PRO A 74 6.39 2.95 7.89
N PHE A 75 6.60 2.28 6.75
CA PHE A 75 7.71 1.33 6.61
C PHE A 75 9.06 2.06 6.58
N ASP A 76 9.98 1.63 7.43
CA ASP A 76 11.38 2.11 7.46
C ASP A 76 12.27 1.07 6.78
N LEU A 77 12.43 1.24 5.46
CA LEU A 77 13.30 0.44 4.61
C LEU A 77 14.68 1.11 4.51
N ARG A 78 15.74 0.30 4.60
CA ARG A 78 17.12 0.75 4.58
C ARG A 78 17.90 -0.02 3.54
N MET A 79 18.58 0.70 2.65
CA MET A 79 19.35 0.09 1.57
C MET A 79 20.50 -0.75 2.13
N LEU A 80 20.69 -1.96 1.57
CA LEU A 80 21.72 -2.94 1.99
C LEU A 80 21.64 -3.40 3.46
N ARG A 81 20.49 -3.23 4.12
CA ARG A 81 20.29 -3.66 5.51
C ARG A 81 19.24 -4.77 5.57
N ASN A 82 19.70 -5.98 5.91
CA ASN A 82 18.83 -7.13 6.09
C ASN A 82 18.18 -7.09 7.48
N GLU A 83 16.86 -6.96 7.53
CA GLU A 83 16.08 -7.02 8.76
C GLU A 83 15.01 -8.12 8.63
N THR A 84 14.87 -8.95 9.66
CA THR A 84 13.86 -10.02 9.70
C THR A 84 12.92 -9.77 10.87
N CYS A 85 11.63 -10.05 10.65
CA CYS A 85 10.59 -9.96 11.68
C CYS A 85 10.50 -8.60 12.42
N LYS A 86 10.84 -7.48 11.76
CA LYS A 86 10.67 -6.13 12.33
C LYS A 86 9.18 -5.78 12.37
N PRO A 87 8.55 -5.70 13.57
CA PRO A 87 7.14 -5.36 13.66
C PRO A 87 6.94 -3.87 13.34
N LEU A 88 5.90 -3.57 12.57
CA LEU A 88 5.56 -2.19 12.21
C LEU A 88 4.77 -1.49 13.32
N CYS A 89 3.65 -2.10 13.72
CA CYS A 89 2.84 -1.69 14.87
C CYS A 89 1.99 -2.86 15.38
N LYS A 90 1.36 -2.70 16.54
CA LYS A 90 0.38 -3.67 17.07
C LYS A 90 -1.02 -3.22 16.69
N VAL A 91 -1.80 -4.14 16.13
CA VAL A 91 -3.20 -3.91 15.72
C VAL A 91 -4.05 -5.07 16.23
N SER A 92 -5.27 -4.78 16.67
CA SER A 92 -6.28 -5.80 16.95
C SER A 92 -7.40 -5.70 15.92
N TYR A 93 -7.85 -6.84 15.41
CA TYR A 93 -8.89 -6.92 14.40
C TYR A 93 -10.17 -7.48 15.04
N PRO A 94 -11.16 -6.62 15.36
CA PRO A 94 -12.47 -7.08 15.79
C PRO A 94 -13.11 -7.98 14.73
N GLU A 95 -14.02 -8.87 15.15
CA GLU A 95 -14.69 -9.85 14.29
C GLU A 95 -15.19 -9.24 12.98
N LYS A 96 -15.95 -8.14 13.06
CA LYS A 96 -16.48 -7.42 11.89
C LYS A 96 -15.40 -6.94 10.90
N MET A 97 -14.25 -6.49 11.40
CA MET A 97 -13.15 -6.06 10.51
C MET A 97 -12.47 -7.26 9.86
N ARG A 98 -12.38 -8.37 10.59
CA ARG A 98 -11.83 -9.63 10.08
C ARG A 98 -12.69 -10.21 8.97
N GLU A 99 -14.02 -10.21 9.13
CA GLU A 99 -14.98 -10.56 8.08
C GLU A 99 -14.83 -9.66 6.86
N PHE A 100 -14.82 -8.34 7.07
CA PHE A 100 -14.64 -7.37 5.99
C PHE A 100 -13.37 -7.65 5.16
N ILE A 101 -12.24 -7.89 5.84
CA ILE A 101 -10.95 -8.16 5.18
C ILE A 101 -10.99 -9.50 4.43
N ASN A 102 -11.50 -10.56 5.06
CA ASN A 102 -11.62 -11.87 4.43
C ASN A 102 -12.46 -11.79 3.15
N ASP A 103 -13.59 -11.08 3.17
CA ASP A 103 -14.41 -10.88 1.98
C ASP A 103 -13.64 -10.18 0.86
N ARG A 104 -12.80 -9.19 1.17
CA ARG A 104 -11.99 -8.48 0.17
C ARG A 104 -10.91 -9.39 -0.41
N ILE A 105 -10.33 -10.28 0.40
CA ILE A 105 -9.38 -11.29 -0.06
C ILE A 105 -10.09 -12.25 -1.04
N TYR A 106 -11.26 -12.78 -0.68
CA TYR A 106 -12.03 -13.66 -1.58
C TYR A 106 -12.49 -12.96 -2.85
N GLN A 107 -12.79 -11.66 -2.78
CA GLN A 107 -13.16 -10.85 -3.94
C GLN A 107 -11.98 -10.46 -4.83
N GLY A 108 -10.73 -10.79 -4.45
CA GLY A 108 -9.55 -10.51 -5.25
C GLY A 108 -9.10 -9.04 -5.17
N TYR A 109 -9.27 -8.38 -4.03
CA TYR A 109 -8.66 -7.06 -3.83
C TYR A 109 -7.14 -7.19 -3.67
N SER A 110 -6.42 -6.30 -4.33
CA SER A 110 -4.96 -6.21 -4.26
C SER A 110 -4.52 -4.82 -3.84
N LEU A 111 -3.32 -4.76 -3.28
CA LEU A 111 -2.61 -3.53 -2.92
C LEU A 111 -1.34 -3.43 -3.75
N ASN A 112 -0.91 -2.21 -4.04
CA ASN A 112 0.33 -1.94 -4.75
C ASN A 112 1.22 -1.06 -3.87
N TRP A 113 2.48 -1.46 -3.75
CA TRP A 113 3.53 -0.67 -3.11
C TRP A 113 4.41 -0.05 -4.19
N LEU A 114 4.78 1.20 -3.97
CA LEU A 114 5.74 1.92 -4.78
C LEU A 114 7.01 2.03 -3.94
N VAL A 115 8.07 1.37 -4.37
CA VAL A 115 9.36 1.35 -3.69
C VAL A 115 10.31 2.14 -4.57
N ASP A 116 11.07 3.07 -3.96
CA ASP A 116 12.01 3.95 -4.66
C ASP A 116 11.36 5.05 -5.54
N GLY A 117 10.07 5.35 -5.32
CA GLY A 117 9.32 6.29 -6.16
C GLY A 117 8.81 5.62 -7.43
#